data_AF-A0A7G8JAF6-F1
#
_entry.id   AF-A0A7G8JAF6-F1
#
_cell.length_a   1.000
_cell.length_b   1.000
_cell.length_c   1.000
_cell.angle_alpha   90.00
_cell.angle_beta   90.00
_cell.angle_gamma   90.00
#
_symmetry.space_group_name_H-M   'P 1'
#
loop_
_entity.id
_entity.type
_entity.pdbx_description
1 polymer ?
#
loop_
_entity_poly.entity_id
_entity_poly.type
_entity_poly.pdbx_seq_one_letter_code
_entity_poly.pdbx_strand_id
1 'polypeptide(L)'
;MSITPPGGINTSISDDGLSQQPWWVEQWMELINSYRFKKRLERAWAYAREGHVTSIRFEGRRVHARVQGTDEEPYKVKLWLDVLKDEDWRYVLEALTMKARWSAQLLAGIMPADIERAFAASGRRLFPFKLQEVRSECSCPDKANPCKHISAVYFLMGERFSEDPFVLFQLRGRTRAKLLEDLAAYRLQAIAESANQNGNAEALAIDASSSELNPPHPAVLDPTLWWRYDAGLDGDLVVITPAMEGDTGLDAAGELPLAEEPRFPEAKPRFLQHLRDQGQAMAQQAMLEAMAAGN
;
A
#
# COMPACT_ATOMS: atom_id res chain seq x y z
N MET A 1 -23.62 2.77 33.18
CA MET A 1 -23.30 1.46 32.56
C MET A 1 -23.55 1.65 31.08
N SER A 2 -22.56 1.43 30.21
CA SER A 2 -22.78 1.43 28.76
C SER A 2 -23.45 0.12 28.38
N ILE A 3 -24.55 0.21 27.65
CA ILE A 3 -25.28 -0.95 27.14
C ILE A 3 -24.51 -1.43 25.92
N THR A 4 -23.95 -2.64 25.93
CA THR A 4 -23.35 -3.20 24.71
C THR A 4 -24.48 -3.63 23.77
N PRO A 5 -24.55 -3.07 22.54
CA PRO A 5 -25.59 -3.41 21.60
C PRO A 5 -25.32 -4.76 20.93
N PRO A 6 -26.35 -5.59 20.65
CA PRO A 6 -26.17 -6.81 19.88
C PRO A 6 -25.72 -6.47 18.44
N GLY A 7 -24.63 -7.08 17.97
CA GLY A 7 -24.12 -6.90 16.59
C GLY A 7 -23.13 -5.74 16.39
N GLY A 8 -22.49 -5.27 17.45
CA GLY A 8 -21.40 -4.28 17.36
C GLY A 8 -20.18 -4.76 16.57
N ILE A 9 -19.44 -3.80 15.99
CA ILE A 9 -18.14 -4.04 15.35
C ILE A 9 -17.08 -4.12 16.45
N ASN A 10 -16.43 -5.27 16.55
CA ASN A 10 -15.36 -5.51 17.51
C ASN A 10 -14.02 -5.47 16.80
N THR A 11 -12.99 -4.96 17.49
CA THR A 11 -11.62 -5.11 17.02
C THR A 11 -11.14 -6.55 17.24
N SER A 12 -10.59 -7.15 16.18
CA SER A 12 -9.79 -8.38 16.17
C SER A 12 -8.32 -8.15 16.54
N ILE A 13 -7.84 -6.90 16.49
CA ILE A 13 -6.46 -6.54 16.88
C ILE A 13 -6.32 -6.73 18.41
N SER A 14 -5.50 -7.70 18.82
CA SER A 14 -5.11 -7.90 20.23
C SER A 14 -4.01 -6.90 20.64
N ASP A 15 -3.73 -6.76 21.94
CA ASP A 15 -2.65 -5.88 22.43
C ASP A 15 -1.26 -6.29 21.88
N ASP A 16 -1.04 -7.59 21.63
CA ASP A 16 0.16 -8.13 20.94
C ASP A 16 0.02 -8.14 19.40
N GLY A 17 -1.16 -7.80 18.87
CA GLY A 17 -1.53 -7.96 17.46
C GLY A 17 -1.16 -6.79 16.55
N LEU A 18 -0.70 -5.67 17.11
CA LEU A 18 -0.21 -4.51 16.34
C LEU A 18 1.04 -4.86 15.52
N SER A 19 1.96 -5.64 16.08
CA SER A 19 3.21 -6.06 15.40
C SER A 19 3.01 -7.05 14.25
N GLN A 20 1.81 -7.63 14.14
CA GLN A 20 1.42 -8.48 13.03
C GLN A 20 0.53 -7.75 12.01
N GLN A 21 0.23 -6.47 12.25
CA GLN A 21 -0.46 -5.68 11.25
C GLN A 21 0.50 -5.21 10.17
N PRO A 22 0.00 -4.95 8.96
CA PRO A 22 0.82 -4.32 7.94
C PRO A 22 1.35 -2.95 8.39
N TRP A 23 2.55 -2.57 7.94
CA TRP A 23 3.24 -1.34 8.37
C TRP A 23 2.39 -0.07 8.27
N TRP A 24 1.46 0.02 7.32
CA TRP A 24 0.59 1.19 7.16
C TRP A 24 -0.46 1.32 8.26
N VAL A 25 -0.88 0.20 8.85
CA VAL A 25 -1.78 0.17 10.00
C VAL A 25 -1.01 0.63 11.24
N GLU A 26 0.23 0.17 11.40
CA GLU A 26 1.12 0.63 12.48
C GLU A 26 1.32 2.15 12.41
N GLN A 27 1.66 2.69 11.23
CA GLN A 27 1.78 4.13 11.00
C GLN A 27 0.50 4.90 11.35
N TRP A 28 -0.68 4.38 11.02
CA TRP A 28 -1.95 4.99 11.45
C TRP A 28 -2.11 4.96 12.97
N MET A 29 -1.78 3.85 13.63
CA MET A 29 -1.93 3.66 15.07
C MET A 29 -0.93 4.50 15.89
N GLU A 30 0.26 4.76 15.37
CA GLU A 30 1.24 5.65 15.99
C GLU A 30 0.69 7.05 16.26
N LEU A 31 -0.17 7.57 15.39
CA LEU A 31 -0.77 8.90 15.54
C LEU A 31 -1.68 8.99 16.77
N ILE A 32 -2.52 7.98 17.02
CA ILE A 32 -3.38 7.98 18.22
C ILE A 32 -2.56 7.66 19.47
N ASN A 33 -1.49 6.88 19.35
CA ASN A 33 -0.55 6.61 20.44
C ASN A 33 0.21 7.86 20.88
N SER A 34 0.39 8.85 20.01
CA SER A 34 0.97 10.16 20.37
C SER A 34 0.04 11.00 21.27
N TYR A 35 -1.20 10.56 21.51
CA TYR A 35 -2.15 11.31 22.31
C TYR A 35 -1.82 11.28 23.81
N ARG A 36 -1.85 12.47 24.43
CA ARG A 36 -1.33 12.70 25.79
C ARG A 36 -2.10 12.02 26.93
N PHE A 37 -3.35 11.62 26.72
CA PHE A 37 -4.20 11.08 27.80
C PHE A 37 -4.39 9.56 27.68
N LYS A 38 -3.44 8.79 28.22
CA LYS A 38 -3.42 7.32 28.12
C LYS A 38 -4.65 6.63 28.71
N LYS A 39 -5.10 7.02 29.90
CA LYS A 39 -6.36 6.50 30.52
C LYS A 39 -7.61 6.72 29.66
N ARG A 40 -7.60 7.71 28.76
CA ARG A 40 -8.70 7.94 27.82
C ARG A 40 -8.62 6.95 26.66
N LEU A 41 -7.41 6.66 26.17
CA LEU A 41 -7.17 5.66 25.13
C LEU A 41 -7.51 4.26 25.61
N GLU A 42 -7.14 3.88 26.82
CA GLU A 42 -7.50 2.58 27.43
C GLU A 42 -9.02 2.35 27.41
N ARG A 43 -9.80 3.37 27.79
CA ARG A 43 -11.27 3.30 27.74
C ARG A 43 -11.80 3.24 26.31
N ALA A 44 -11.17 3.94 25.38
CA ALA A 44 -11.55 3.89 23.97
C ALA A 44 -11.25 2.51 23.34
N TRP A 45 -10.13 1.92 23.72
CA TRP A 45 -9.73 0.57 23.33
C TRP A 45 -10.74 -0.47 23.84
N ALA A 46 -11.13 -0.38 25.12
CA ALA A 46 -12.20 -1.21 25.66
C ALA A 46 -13.51 -1.04 24.86
N TYR A 47 -13.86 0.20 24.48
CA TYR A 47 -15.05 0.47 23.66
C TYR A 47 -15.02 -0.20 22.28
N ALA A 48 -13.85 -0.20 21.64
CA ALA A 48 -13.64 -0.87 20.36
C ALA A 48 -13.68 -2.40 20.49
N ARG A 49 -13.16 -2.97 21.58
CA ARG A 49 -13.15 -4.42 21.84
C ARG A 49 -14.51 -4.98 22.24
N GLU A 50 -15.26 -4.24 23.04
CA GLU A 50 -16.56 -4.65 23.55
C GLU A 50 -17.71 -4.44 22.54
N GLY A 51 -17.44 -3.89 21.35
CA GLY A 51 -18.46 -3.74 20.32
C GLY A 51 -19.39 -2.55 20.49
N HIS A 52 -18.94 -1.50 21.18
CA HIS A 52 -19.76 -0.29 21.32
C HIS A 52 -19.88 0.48 20.00
N VAL A 53 -19.01 0.24 19.02
CA VAL A 53 -19.15 0.84 17.69
C VAL A 53 -20.14 0.02 16.87
N THR A 54 -21.35 0.53 16.68
CA THR A 54 -22.45 -0.21 16.02
C THR A 54 -22.39 -0.17 14.50
N SER A 55 -21.79 0.87 13.92
CA SER A 55 -21.60 0.95 12.47
C SER A 55 -20.48 1.90 12.11
N ILE A 56 -19.81 1.60 11.00
CA ILE A 56 -18.86 2.47 10.31
C ILE A 56 -19.25 2.44 8.84
N ARG A 57 -19.41 3.61 8.23
CA ARG A 57 -19.74 3.78 6.81
C ARG A 57 -18.87 4.86 6.20
N PHE A 58 -18.55 4.69 4.93
CA PHE A 58 -17.83 5.69 4.15
C PHE A 58 -18.83 6.46 3.28
N GLU A 59 -18.99 7.74 3.55
CA GLU A 59 -19.77 8.66 2.73
C GLU A 59 -18.80 9.57 1.96
N GLY A 60 -18.41 9.11 0.77
CA GLY A 60 -17.35 9.73 -0.01
C GLY A 60 -16.03 9.74 0.77
N ARG A 61 -15.49 10.93 1.05
CA ARG A 61 -14.21 11.13 1.76
C ARG A 61 -14.32 11.20 3.29
N ARG A 62 -15.52 10.94 3.85
CA ARG A 62 -15.78 11.03 5.29
C ARG A 62 -16.19 9.68 5.86
N VAL A 63 -15.67 9.38 7.04
CA VAL A 63 -16.10 8.24 7.84
C VAL A 63 -17.24 8.69 8.73
N HIS A 64 -18.36 7.98 8.69
CA HIS A 64 -19.52 8.17 9.53
C HIS A 64 -19.70 6.92 10.38
N ALA A 65 -19.66 7.09 11.69
CA ALA A 65 -19.79 5.98 12.62
C ALA A 65 -20.86 6.26 13.68
N ARG A 66 -21.41 5.19 14.22
CA ARG A 66 -22.30 5.23 15.38
C ARG A 66 -21.66 4.48 16.54
N VAL A 67 -21.61 5.12 17.70
CA VAL A 67 -20.97 4.56 18.89
C VAL A 67 -21.94 4.62 20.05
N GLN A 68 -22.32 3.45 20.55
CA GLN A 68 -23.14 3.31 21.74
C GLN A 68 -22.38 3.85 22.94
N GLY A 69 -23.07 4.69 23.72
CA GLY A 69 -22.49 5.34 24.88
C GLY A 69 -23.40 5.19 26.09
N THR A 70 -23.51 6.28 26.85
CA THR A 70 -24.40 6.33 28.02
C THR A 70 -25.84 6.64 27.63
N ASP A 71 -26.05 7.39 26.54
CA ASP A 71 -27.39 7.72 26.04
C ASP A 71 -28.05 6.52 25.34
N GLU A 72 -29.38 6.51 25.28
CA GLU A 72 -30.16 5.49 24.57
C GLU A 72 -29.86 5.48 23.07
N GLU A 73 -29.70 6.65 22.46
CA GLU A 73 -29.30 6.78 21.06
C GLU A 73 -27.77 6.74 20.90
N PRO A 74 -27.22 5.93 19.97
CA PRO A 74 -25.80 5.94 19.67
C PRO A 74 -25.30 7.32 19.21
N TYR A 75 -24.15 7.75 19.73
CA TYR A 75 -23.51 9.00 19.31
C TYR A 75 -23.04 8.92 17.86
N LYS A 76 -23.19 10.04 17.15
CA LYS A 76 -22.73 10.20 15.76
C LYS A 76 -21.29 10.67 15.78
N VAL A 77 -20.40 9.89 15.18
CA VAL A 77 -18.98 10.22 15.02
C VAL A 77 -18.69 10.46 13.54
N LYS A 78 -17.95 11.52 13.25
CA LYS A 78 -17.41 11.79 11.92
C LYS A 78 -15.89 11.88 11.99
N LEU A 79 -15.20 11.32 11.01
CA LEU A 79 -13.76 11.42 10.86
C LEU A 79 -13.40 11.69 9.40
N TRP A 80 -12.46 12.59 9.14
CA TRP A 80 -12.00 12.91 7.79
C TRP A 80 -10.59 13.49 7.78
N LEU A 81 -9.96 13.48 6.60
CA LEU A 81 -8.67 14.12 6.35
C LEU A 81 -8.86 15.31 5.42
N ASP A 82 -7.89 16.22 5.44
CA ASP A 82 -7.77 17.24 4.41
C ASP A 82 -7.38 16.58 3.08
N VAL A 83 -8.17 16.87 2.05
CA VAL A 83 -8.04 16.29 0.71
C VAL A 83 -6.93 16.99 -0.07
N LEU A 84 -6.19 16.19 -0.85
CA LEU A 84 -5.19 16.72 -1.77
C LEU A 84 -5.86 17.32 -3.00
N LYS A 85 -5.32 18.41 -3.54
CA LYS A 85 -5.87 19.03 -4.74
C LYS A 85 -5.60 18.14 -5.95
N ASP A 86 -6.38 18.31 -7.02
CA ASP A 86 -6.16 17.56 -8.26
C ASP A 86 -4.77 17.80 -8.86
N GLU A 87 -4.21 19.01 -8.69
CA GLU A 87 -2.83 19.32 -9.06
C GLU A 87 -1.81 18.49 -8.28
N ASP A 88 -2.00 18.35 -6.96
CA ASP A 88 -1.14 17.52 -6.11
C ASP A 88 -1.23 16.05 -6.55
N TRP A 89 -2.45 15.56 -6.79
CA TRP A 89 -2.70 14.20 -7.25
C TRP A 89 -2.03 13.89 -8.59
N ARG A 90 -1.99 14.84 -9.53
CA ARG A 90 -1.26 14.66 -10.79
C ARG A 90 0.21 14.33 -10.56
N TYR A 91 0.90 15.08 -9.70
CA TYR A 91 2.31 14.83 -9.39
C TYR A 91 2.50 13.48 -8.68
N VAL A 92 1.57 13.11 -7.81
CA VAL A 92 1.59 11.79 -7.15
C VAL A 92 1.43 10.67 -8.18
N LEU A 93 0.47 10.78 -9.09
CA LEU A 93 0.20 9.79 -10.13
C LEU A 93 1.39 9.62 -11.08
N GLU A 94 1.97 10.72 -11.54
CA GLU A 94 3.19 10.72 -12.34
C GLU A 94 4.32 9.95 -11.63
N ALA A 95 4.59 10.29 -10.36
CA ALA A 95 5.57 9.56 -9.55
C ALA A 95 5.21 8.07 -9.40
N LEU A 96 3.95 7.73 -9.16
CA LEU A 96 3.49 6.33 -9.05
C LEU A 96 3.71 5.53 -10.33
N THR A 97 3.63 6.17 -11.49
CA THR A 97 3.87 5.52 -12.79
C THR A 97 5.34 5.31 -13.12
N MET A 98 6.26 6.07 -12.49
CA MET A 98 7.71 5.91 -12.70
C MET A 98 8.24 4.54 -12.23
N LYS A 99 7.55 3.88 -11.30
CA LYS A 99 7.95 2.55 -10.79
C LYS A 99 6.79 1.57 -10.92
N ALA A 100 6.89 0.63 -11.86
CA ALA A 100 5.88 -0.40 -12.10
C ALA A 100 5.50 -1.20 -10.84
N ARG A 101 6.45 -1.40 -9.90
CA ARG A 101 6.20 -2.09 -8.63
C ARG A 101 5.13 -1.44 -7.76
N TRP A 102 5.05 -0.10 -7.73
CA TRP A 102 4.07 0.61 -6.92
C TRP A 102 2.66 0.38 -7.43
N SER A 103 2.48 0.48 -8.74
CA SER A 103 1.20 0.18 -9.39
C SER A 103 0.79 -1.28 -9.17
N ALA A 104 1.73 -2.23 -9.32
CA ALA A 104 1.45 -3.65 -9.13
C ALA A 104 1.05 -3.99 -7.67
N GLN A 105 1.76 -3.43 -6.69
CA GLN A 105 1.45 -3.61 -5.26
C GLN A 105 0.07 -3.03 -4.92
N LEU A 106 -0.24 -1.81 -5.38
CA LEU A 106 -1.56 -1.21 -5.17
C LEU A 106 -2.68 -2.04 -5.81
N LEU A 107 -2.47 -2.55 -7.03
CA LEU A 107 -3.42 -3.46 -7.70
C LEU A 107 -3.66 -4.74 -6.89
N ALA A 108 -2.62 -5.26 -6.24
CA ALA A 108 -2.69 -6.41 -5.33
C ALA A 108 -3.31 -6.07 -3.95
N GLY A 109 -3.70 -4.81 -3.70
CA GLY A 109 -4.22 -4.38 -2.41
C GLY A 109 -3.16 -4.28 -1.32
N ILE A 110 -1.89 -4.10 -1.70
CA ILE A 110 -0.76 -3.98 -0.78
C ILE A 110 -0.24 -2.53 -0.84
N MET A 111 -0.07 -1.88 0.31
CA MET A 111 0.53 -0.54 0.34
C MET A 111 2.06 -0.63 0.15
N PRO A 112 2.64 0.03 -0.87
CA PRO A 112 4.09 0.06 -1.04
C PRO A 112 4.81 0.72 0.14
N ALA A 113 5.85 0.09 0.67
CA ALA A 113 6.57 0.58 1.86
C ALA A 113 7.11 2.01 1.72
N ASP A 114 7.46 2.42 0.50
CA ASP A 114 7.98 3.76 0.19
C ASP A 114 6.98 4.63 -0.59
N ILE A 115 5.68 4.35 -0.47
CA ILE A 115 4.60 5.12 -1.11
C ILE A 115 4.68 6.62 -0.80
N GLU A 116 5.11 6.99 0.40
CA GLU A 116 5.28 8.38 0.81
C GLU A 116 6.28 9.14 -0.09
N ARG A 117 7.23 8.45 -0.75
CA ARG A 117 8.11 9.09 -1.74
C ARG A 117 7.35 9.63 -2.94
N ALA A 118 6.30 8.94 -3.39
CA ALA A 118 5.44 9.42 -4.48
C ALA A 118 4.67 10.68 -4.05
N PHE A 119 4.25 10.76 -2.79
CA PHE A 119 3.58 11.95 -2.25
C PHE A 119 4.55 13.12 -2.02
N ALA A 120 5.78 12.83 -1.61
CA ALA A 120 6.83 13.83 -1.38
C ALA A 120 7.18 14.65 -2.64
N ALA A 121 7.03 14.07 -3.84
CA ALA A 121 7.22 14.79 -5.11
C ALA A 121 6.31 16.04 -5.25
N SER A 122 5.14 16.01 -4.61
CA SER A 122 4.17 17.12 -4.55
C SER A 122 4.24 17.94 -3.27
N GLY A 123 5.20 17.65 -2.37
CA GLY A 123 5.26 18.23 -1.02
C GLY A 123 4.08 17.81 -0.13
N ARG A 124 3.40 16.70 -0.47
CA ARG A 124 2.27 16.14 0.27
C ARG A 124 2.65 14.83 0.94
N ARG A 125 1.70 14.29 1.70
CA ARG A 125 1.79 13.01 2.41
C ARG A 125 0.48 12.27 2.28
N LEU A 126 0.53 10.94 2.23
CA LEU A 126 -0.65 10.10 2.28
C LEU A 126 -1.11 9.99 3.73
N PHE A 127 -0.20 9.66 4.64
CA PHE A 127 -0.49 9.56 6.06
C PHE A 127 -0.49 10.96 6.72
N PRO A 128 -1.39 11.21 7.69
CA PRO A 128 -1.30 12.40 8.53
C PRO A 128 0.00 12.36 9.33
N PHE A 129 0.65 13.50 9.58
CA PHE A 129 1.85 13.52 10.44
C PHE A 129 1.51 13.72 11.91
N LYS A 130 0.49 14.51 12.18
CA LYS A 130 -0.02 14.77 13.54
C LYS A 130 -1.45 14.32 13.65
N LEU A 131 -1.83 13.83 14.84
CA LEU A 131 -3.21 13.48 15.14
C LEU A 131 -4.21 14.63 14.88
N GLN A 132 -3.78 15.89 14.97
CA GLN A 132 -4.63 17.07 14.72
C GLN A 132 -5.05 17.22 13.24
N GLU A 133 -4.33 16.60 12.32
CA GLU A 133 -4.67 16.54 10.90
C GLU A 133 -5.83 15.55 10.65
N VAL A 134 -6.07 14.63 11.59
CA VAL A 134 -7.24 13.76 11.58
C VAL A 134 -8.40 14.52 12.21
N ARG A 135 -9.19 15.17 11.36
CA ARG A 135 -10.35 15.96 11.78
C ARG A 135 -11.46 15.01 12.22
N SER A 136 -12.12 15.37 13.32
CA SER A 136 -13.18 14.54 13.87
C SER A 136 -14.20 15.34 14.66
N GLU A 137 -15.43 14.83 14.66
CA GLU A 137 -16.57 15.37 15.41
C GLU A 137 -17.30 14.21 16.09
N CYS A 138 -17.84 14.46 17.28
CA CYS A 138 -18.68 13.51 17.98
C CYS A 138 -19.84 14.26 18.67
N SER A 139 -21.03 13.70 18.60
CA SER A 139 -22.22 14.27 19.24
C SER A 139 -22.30 14.03 20.76
N CYS A 140 -21.27 13.45 21.39
CA CYS A 140 -21.25 13.19 22.82
C CYS A 140 -21.00 14.48 23.64
N PRO A 141 -21.42 14.53 24.92
CA PRO A 141 -21.26 15.72 25.77
C PRO A 141 -19.80 16.01 26.17
N ASP A 142 -18.84 15.16 25.81
CA ASP A 142 -17.43 15.34 26.10
C ASP A 142 -16.79 16.39 25.17
N LYS A 143 -16.21 17.43 25.77
CA LYS A 143 -15.55 18.52 25.04
C LYS A 143 -14.15 18.16 24.53
N ALA A 144 -13.58 17.02 24.95
CA ALA A 144 -12.28 16.58 24.49
C ALA A 144 -12.33 16.06 23.04
N ASN A 145 -11.35 16.45 22.22
CA ASN A 145 -11.19 15.94 20.87
C ASN A 145 -9.74 15.41 20.67
N PRO A 146 -9.54 14.12 20.36
CA PRO A 146 -10.54 13.05 20.28
C PRO A 146 -11.14 12.68 21.65
N CYS A 147 -12.45 12.43 21.68
CA CYS A 147 -13.14 11.81 22.82
C CYS A 147 -12.98 10.28 22.76
N LYS A 148 -13.43 9.54 23.79
CA LYS A 148 -13.32 8.07 23.79
C LYS A 148 -14.01 7.40 22.59
N HIS A 149 -15.10 7.96 22.10
CA HIS A 149 -15.84 7.42 20.94
C HIS A 149 -15.08 7.65 19.63
N ILE A 150 -14.48 8.83 19.46
CA ILE A 150 -13.63 9.13 18.29
C ILE A 150 -12.43 8.20 18.28
N SER A 151 -11.75 8.05 19.43
CA SER A 151 -10.62 7.14 19.56
C SER A 151 -11.02 5.67 19.29
N ALA A 152 -12.20 5.22 19.71
CA ALA A 152 -12.67 3.87 19.40
C ALA A 152 -12.85 3.65 17.89
N VAL A 153 -13.44 4.63 17.19
CA VAL A 153 -13.55 4.60 15.72
C VAL A 153 -12.17 4.65 15.07
N TYR A 154 -11.25 5.45 15.61
CA TYR A 154 -9.87 5.53 15.13
C TYR A 154 -9.16 4.18 15.16
N PHE A 155 -9.32 3.42 16.25
CA PHE A 155 -8.76 2.07 16.36
C PHE A 155 -9.36 1.12 15.32
N LEU A 156 -10.69 1.11 15.16
CA LEU A 156 -11.35 0.27 14.15
C LEU A 156 -11.02 0.67 12.70
N MET A 157 -10.65 1.93 12.46
CA MET A 157 -10.14 2.36 11.16
C MET A 157 -8.84 1.65 10.77
N GLY A 158 -7.98 1.30 11.74
CA GLY A 158 -6.77 0.53 11.46
C GLY A 158 -7.08 -0.83 10.83
N GLU A 159 -8.11 -1.51 11.30
CA GLU A 159 -8.56 -2.78 10.71
C GLU A 159 -9.11 -2.59 9.31
N ARG A 160 -9.87 -1.52 9.07
CA ARG A 160 -10.34 -1.18 7.72
C ARG A 160 -9.20 -0.91 6.76
N PHE A 161 -8.09 -0.33 7.22
CA PHE A 161 -6.90 -0.16 6.38
C PHE A 161 -6.15 -1.47 6.16
N SER A 162 -6.18 -2.39 7.13
CA SER A 162 -5.61 -3.74 6.98
C SER A 162 -6.36 -4.53 5.90
N GLU A 163 -7.69 -4.42 5.88
CA GLU A 163 -8.57 -5.04 4.88
C GLU A 163 -8.45 -4.38 3.48
N ASP A 164 -8.43 -3.04 3.43
CA ASP A 164 -8.35 -2.28 2.19
C ASP A 164 -7.51 -1.00 2.34
N PRO A 165 -6.28 -0.94 1.81
CA PRO A 165 -5.45 0.27 1.87
C PRO A 165 -6.02 1.45 1.07
N PHE A 166 -6.92 1.21 0.10
CA PHE A 166 -7.52 2.27 -0.72
C PHE A 166 -8.43 3.20 0.09
N VAL A 167 -8.90 2.76 1.26
CA VAL A 167 -9.67 3.61 2.17
C VAL A 167 -8.88 4.86 2.54
N LEU A 168 -7.56 4.77 2.72
CA LEU A 168 -6.74 5.95 3.04
C LEU A 168 -6.66 6.93 1.86
N PHE A 169 -6.55 6.43 0.63
CA PHE A 169 -6.61 7.24 -0.58
C PHE A 169 -7.98 7.91 -0.73
N GLN A 170 -9.06 7.21 -0.38
CA GLN A 170 -10.42 7.75 -0.39
C GLN A 170 -10.58 8.91 0.60
N LEU A 171 -10.01 8.80 1.79
CA LEU A 171 -9.95 9.92 2.75
C LEU A 171 -9.14 11.11 2.22
N ARG A 172 -8.13 10.86 1.37
CA ARG A 172 -7.36 11.88 0.64
C ARG A 172 -8.01 12.35 -0.67
N GLY A 173 -9.21 11.86 -0.99
CA GLY A 173 -10.02 12.33 -2.12
C GLY A 173 -9.92 11.53 -3.41
N ARG A 174 -9.31 10.35 -3.40
CA ARG A 174 -9.29 9.44 -4.56
C ARG A 174 -9.83 8.06 -4.19
N THR A 175 -10.95 7.69 -4.80
CA THR A 175 -11.51 6.34 -4.65
C THR A 175 -10.62 5.31 -5.33
N ARG A 176 -10.76 4.03 -4.95
CA ARG A 176 -10.05 2.92 -5.61
C ARG A 176 -10.23 2.95 -7.12
N ALA A 177 -11.47 3.01 -7.59
CA ALA A 177 -11.78 3.03 -9.02
C ALA A 177 -11.10 4.22 -9.73
N LYS A 178 -11.19 5.42 -9.14
CA LYS A 178 -10.60 6.61 -9.74
C LYS A 178 -9.07 6.56 -9.77
N LEU A 179 -8.46 6.11 -8.67
CA LEU A 179 -7.00 5.98 -8.58
C LEU A 179 -6.46 4.98 -9.61
N LEU A 180 -7.11 3.83 -9.78
CA LEU A 180 -6.69 2.81 -10.74
C LEU A 180 -6.92 3.26 -12.19
N GLU A 181 -8.04 3.93 -12.47
CA GLU A 181 -8.30 4.54 -13.78
C GLU A 181 -7.22 5.58 -14.12
N ASP A 182 -6.91 6.48 -13.19
CA ASP A 182 -5.90 7.51 -13.36
C ASP A 182 -4.51 6.87 -13.59
N LEU A 183 -4.13 5.87 -12.79
CA LEU A 183 -2.85 5.16 -12.97
C LEU A 183 -2.73 4.47 -14.34
N ALA A 184 -3.81 3.86 -14.82
CA ALA A 184 -3.83 3.25 -16.16
C ALA A 184 -3.64 4.30 -17.26
N ALA A 185 -4.37 5.42 -17.17
CA ALA A 185 -4.27 6.52 -18.12
C ALA A 185 -2.85 7.14 -18.17
N TYR A 186 -2.26 7.42 -17.00
CA TYR A 186 -0.90 7.96 -16.93
C TYR A 186 0.14 6.98 -17.46
N ARG A 187 -0.04 5.68 -17.22
CA ARG A 187 0.88 4.66 -17.74
C ARG A 187 0.82 4.58 -19.27
N LEU A 188 -0.36 4.66 -19.87
CA LEU A 188 -0.51 4.70 -21.33
C LEU A 188 0.15 5.96 -21.91
N GLN A 189 0.00 7.11 -21.26
CA GLN A 189 0.66 8.35 -21.67
C GLN A 189 2.18 8.22 -21.62
N ALA A 190 2.74 7.71 -20.52
CA ALA A 190 4.19 7.51 -20.37
C ALA A 190 4.76 6.54 -21.43
N ILE A 191 4.02 5.48 -21.77
CA ILE A 191 4.39 4.55 -22.85
C ILE A 191 4.39 5.27 -24.21
N ALA A 192 3.34 6.04 -24.51
CA ALA A 192 3.24 6.79 -25.76
C ALA A 192 4.34 7.85 -25.90
N GLU A 193 4.68 8.56 -24.81
CA GLU A 193 5.77 9.52 -24.77
C GLU A 193 7.13 8.85 -24.99
N SER A 194 7.38 7.71 -24.35
CA SER A 194 8.62 6.94 -24.53
C SER A 194 8.77 6.43 -25.96
N ALA A 195 7.67 5.98 -26.59
CA ALA A 195 7.68 5.52 -27.97
C ALA A 195 7.91 6.66 -28.99
N ASN A 196 7.32 7.84 -28.74
CA ASN A 196 7.57 9.04 -29.56
C ASN A 196 9.03 9.51 -29.45
N GLN A 197 9.64 9.40 -28.27
CA GLN A 197 11.06 9.74 -28.07
C GLN A 197 12.01 8.75 -28.77
N ASN A 198 11.64 7.48 -28.85
CA ASN A 198 12.43 6.43 -29.50
C ASN A 198 12.20 6.30 -31.02
N GLY A 199 11.40 7.20 -31.63
CA GLY A 199 11.15 7.19 -33.09
C GLY A 199 10.31 6.01 -33.60
N ASN A 200 9.77 5.17 -32.73
CA ASN A 200 8.94 4.00 -33.06
C ASN A 200 7.44 4.36 -33.11
N ALA A 201 7.08 5.47 -33.77
CA ALA A 201 5.70 5.95 -33.85
C ALA A 201 4.76 5.00 -34.63
N GLU A 202 5.31 4.11 -35.47
CA GLU A 202 4.53 3.18 -36.30
C GLU A 202 4.01 1.95 -35.53
N ALA A 203 4.53 1.66 -34.32
CA ALA A 203 4.09 0.50 -33.53
C ALA A 203 2.83 0.76 -32.68
N LEU A 204 2.41 2.02 -32.49
CA LEU A 204 1.30 2.40 -31.61
C LEU A 204 -0.01 2.74 -32.35
N ALA A 205 0.00 2.81 -33.68
CA ALA A 205 -1.20 3.12 -34.46
C ALA A 205 -2.25 1.98 -34.48
N ILE A 206 -1.96 0.83 -33.89
CA ILE A 206 -2.82 -0.36 -33.98
C ILE A 206 -3.87 -0.44 -32.85
N ASP A 207 -3.74 0.25 -31.71
CA ASP A 207 -4.55 -0.11 -30.52
C ASP A 207 -5.43 1.00 -29.90
N ALA A 208 -5.61 2.15 -30.57
CA ALA A 208 -6.52 3.18 -30.06
C ALA A 208 -8.00 2.96 -30.42
N SER A 209 -8.34 1.86 -31.13
CA SER A 209 -9.71 1.57 -31.60
C SER A 209 -10.33 0.28 -31.04
N SER A 210 -9.61 -0.49 -30.24
CA SER A 210 -10.11 -1.74 -29.65
C SER A 210 -10.68 -1.50 -28.25
N SER A 211 -12.00 -1.29 -28.18
CA SER A 211 -12.79 -1.50 -26.95
C SER A 211 -12.93 -3.00 -26.60
N GLU A 212 -12.18 -3.88 -27.27
CA GLU A 212 -12.13 -5.30 -26.99
C GLU A 212 -10.88 -5.56 -26.15
N LEU A 213 -11.09 -6.12 -24.96
CA LEU A 213 -10.04 -6.70 -24.11
C LEU A 213 -8.96 -7.33 -25.00
N ASN A 214 -7.71 -6.91 -24.85
CA ASN A 214 -6.55 -7.41 -25.62
C ASN A 214 -6.77 -8.86 -26.03
N PRO A 215 -6.70 -9.20 -27.34
CA PRO A 215 -6.90 -10.57 -27.77
C PRO A 215 -5.95 -11.46 -26.97
N PRO A 216 -6.44 -12.60 -26.44
CA PRO A 216 -5.61 -13.47 -25.62
C PRO A 216 -4.35 -13.80 -26.41
N HIS A 217 -3.19 -13.62 -25.76
CA HIS A 217 -1.89 -13.86 -26.36
C HIS A 217 -1.93 -15.20 -27.11
N PRO A 218 -1.32 -15.33 -28.31
CA PRO A 218 -1.41 -16.55 -29.11
C PRO A 218 -1.08 -17.83 -28.33
N ALA A 219 -0.14 -17.74 -27.39
CA ALA A 219 0.20 -18.84 -26.48
C ALA A 219 -0.96 -19.28 -25.56
N VAL A 220 -1.91 -18.42 -25.21
CA VAL A 220 -3.12 -18.80 -24.46
C VAL A 220 -4.08 -19.61 -25.33
N LEU A 221 -4.09 -19.35 -26.64
CA LEU A 221 -4.95 -20.04 -27.61
C LEU A 221 -4.31 -21.33 -28.15
N ASP A 222 -2.98 -21.36 -28.25
CA ASP A 222 -2.22 -22.49 -28.76
C ASP A 222 -1.13 -22.91 -27.75
N PRO A 223 -1.38 -23.99 -26.98
CA PRO A 223 -0.41 -24.54 -26.04
C PRO A 223 0.90 -25.04 -26.67
N THR A 224 0.94 -25.22 -28.00
CA THR A 224 2.18 -25.62 -28.68
C THR A 224 3.21 -24.49 -28.75
N LEU A 225 2.76 -23.24 -28.55
CA LEU A 225 3.60 -22.04 -28.40
C LEU A 225 4.11 -21.86 -26.97
N TRP A 226 3.79 -22.76 -26.04
CA TRP A 226 4.35 -22.73 -24.69
C TRP A 226 5.83 -23.09 -24.69
N TRP A 227 6.47 -22.69 -23.60
CA TRP A 227 7.85 -23.05 -23.33
C TRP A 227 8.09 -24.55 -23.47
N ARG A 228 9.08 -24.94 -24.26
CA ARG A 228 9.53 -26.32 -24.38
C ARG A 228 10.99 -26.44 -23.94
N TYR A 229 11.29 -27.46 -23.15
CA TYR A 229 12.63 -27.69 -22.60
C TYR A 229 13.69 -28.05 -23.65
N ASP A 230 13.31 -28.27 -24.90
CA ASP A 230 14.20 -28.58 -26.02
C ASP A 230 14.60 -27.37 -26.86
N ALA A 231 14.08 -26.17 -26.55
CA ALA A 231 14.47 -24.91 -27.18
C ALA A 231 15.01 -23.93 -26.12
N GLY A 232 16.05 -23.16 -26.47
CA GLY A 232 16.57 -22.08 -25.63
C GLY A 232 15.66 -20.85 -25.66
N LEU A 233 15.70 -20.01 -24.62
CA LEU A 233 14.89 -18.80 -24.57
C LEU A 233 15.39 -17.89 -25.68
N ASP A 234 14.49 -17.22 -26.38
CA ASP A 234 14.88 -16.17 -27.31
C ASP A 234 15.69 -15.13 -26.53
N GLY A 235 16.95 -14.93 -26.92
CA GLY A 235 17.89 -14.06 -26.20
C GLY A 235 17.40 -12.62 -26.14
N ASP A 236 16.60 -12.20 -27.12
CA ASP A 236 16.01 -10.87 -27.21
C ASP A 236 14.89 -10.64 -26.18
N LEU A 237 14.27 -11.73 -25.66
CA LEU A 237 13.25 -11.64 -24.61
C LEU A 237 13.85 -11.51 -23.20
N VAL A 238 15.15 -11.78 -23.04
CA VAL A 238 15.84 -11.78 -21.74
C VAL A 238 16.65 -10.51 -21.59
N VAL A 239 15.98 -9.39 -21.32
CA VAL A 239 16.66 -8.15 -20.92
C VAL A 239 17.04 -8.25 -19.45
N ILE A 240 18.24 -8.75 -19.15
CA ILE A 240 18.81 -8.69 -17.80
C ILE A 240 19.26 -7.24 -17.55
N THR A 241 18.35 -6.42 -17.03
CA THR A 241 18.72 -5.08 -16.57
C THR A 241 19.20 -5.16 -15.12
N PRO A 242 20.39 -4.64 -14.78
CA PRO A 242 20.81 -4.61 -13.39
C PRO A 242 19.85 -3.74 -12.57
N ALA A 243 19.60 -4.11 -11.32
CA ALA A 243 18.91 -3.26 -10.38
C ALA A 243 19.75 -1.98 -10.19
N MET A 244 19.29 -0.86 -10.77
CA MET A 244 20.02 0.42 -10.72
C MET A 244 20.09 1.02 -9.31
N GLU A 245 19.22 0.57 -8.40
CA GLU A 245 19.09 1.09 -7.03
C GLU A 245 19.63 0.10 -5.98
N GLY A 246 20.84 -0.46 -6.12
CA GLY A 246 21.59 -1.10 -5.01
C GLY A 246 20.99 -2.35 -4.33
N ASP A 247 19.71 -2.64 -4.53
CA ASP A 247 18.98 -3.78 -4.00
C ASP A 247 19.30 -4.99 -4.88
N THR A 248 19.94 -5.98 -4.29
CA THR A 248 20.15 -7.27 -4.93
C THR A 248 18.83 -8.05 -4.97
N GLY A 249 18.71 -9.06 -5.85
CA GLY A 249 17.56 -9.97 -5.84
C GLY A 249 17.35 -10.65 -4.47
N LEU A 250 18.40 -10.72 -3.65
CA LEU A 250 18.36 -11.19 -2.27
C LEU A 250 17.62 -10.21 -1.34
N ASP A 251 17.78 -8.91 -1.55
CA ASP A 251 17.09 -7.88 -0.76
C ASP A 251 15.60 -7.85 -1.09
N ALA A 252 15.23 -8.14 -2.35
CA ALA A 252 13.84 -8.31 -2.77
C ALA A 252 13.17 -9.58 -2.22
N ALA A 253 13.93 -10.65 -1.98
CA ALA A 253 13.44 -11.91 -1.45
C ALA A 253 13.09 -11.86 0.05
N GLY A 254 13.51 -10.81 0.76
CA GLY A 254 13.29 -10.65 2.19
C GLY A 254 14.24 -11.48 3.05
N GLU A 255 13.94 -11.59 4.35
CA GLU A 255 14.79 -12.34 5.28
C GLU A 255 14.78 -13.85 4.96
N LEU A 256 15.97 -14.41 4.73
CA LEU A 256 16.13 -15.85 4.61
C LEU A 256 15.92 -16.53 5.97
N PRO A 257 15.11 -17.62 6.04
CA PRO A 257 14.80 -18.32 7.28
C PRO A 257 15.96 -19.23 7.73
N LEU A 258 17.12 -18.62 7.99
CA LEU A 258 18.30 -19.33 8.48
C LEU A 258 18.21 -19.50 9.99
N ALA A 259 18.35 -20.75 10.46
CA ALA A 259 18.40 -21.08 11.87
C ALA A 259 19.63 -20.45 12.55
N GLU A 260 19.45 -19.96 13.78
CA GLU A 260 20.55 -19.46 14.60
C GLU A 260 21.30 -20.63 15.23
N GLU A 261 22.64 -20.61 15.11
CA GLU A 261 23.52 -21.61 15.72
C GLU A 261 24.18 -20.99 16.96
N PRO A 262 23.78 -21.37 18.20
CA PRO A 262 24.28 -20.75 19.43
C PRO A 262 25.79 -20.85 19.61
N ARG A 263 26.42 -21.86 18.99
CA ARG A 263 27.88 -22.05 19.03
C ARG A 263 28.64 -21.12 18.10
N PHE A 264 27.99 -20.61 17.05
CA PHE A 264 28.57 -19.76 16.02
C PHE A 264 27.61 -18.61 15.68
N PRO A 265 27.46 -17.63 16.60
CA PRO A 265 26.51 -16.52 16.42
C PRO A 265 26.80 -15.70 15.15
N GLU A 266 28.06 -15.66 14.70
CA GLU A 266 28.49 -14.95 13.49
C GLU A 266 28.26 -15.72 12.18
N ALA A 267 27.80 -16.98 12.23
CA ALA A 267 27.65 -17.80 11.03
C ALA A 267 26.57 -17.26 10.08
N LYS A 268 25.40 -16.88 10.63
CA LYS A 268 24.29 -16.29 9.87
C LYS A 268 24.69 -14.97 9.19
N PRO A 269 25.22 -13.94 9.88
CA PRO A 269 25.60 -12.69 9.23
C PRO A 269 26.72 -12.89 8.20
N ARG A 270 27.72 -13.74 8.46
CA ARG A 270 28.80 -14.04 7.49
C ARG A 270 28.28 -14.74 6.24
N PHE A 271 27.39 -15.72 6.39
CA PHE A 271 26.76 -16.40 5.26
C PHE A 271 25.99 -15.41 4.38
N LEU A 272 25.16 -14.57 4.99
CA LEU A 272 24.39 -13.56 4.25
C LEU A 272 25.29 -12.54 3.55
N GLN A 273 26.40 -12.15 4.17
CA GLN A 273 27.38 -11.27 3.55
C GLN A 273 28.03 -11.92 2.31
N HIS A 274 28.54 -13.15 2.45
CA HIS A 274 29.12 -13.87 1.32
C HIS A 274 28.11 -14.11 0.18
N LEU A 275 26.85 -14.38 0.52
CA LEU A 275 25.79 -14.57 -0.46
C LEU A 275 25.52 -13.28 -1.25
N ARG A 276 25.52 -12.11 -0.58
CA ARG A 276 25.40 -10.81 -1.27
C ARG A 276 26.59 -10.54 -2.16
N ASP A 277 27.81 -10.71 -1.65
CA ASP A 277 29.05 -10.47 -2.41
C ASP A 277 29.10 -11.36 -3.67
N GLN A 278 28.77 -12.64 -3.52
CA GLN A 278 28.71 -13.59 -4.64
C GLN A 278 27.60 -13.23 -5.64
N GLY A 279 26.42 -12.83 -5.15
CA GLY A 279 25.31 -12.38 -5.99
C GLY A 279 25.68 -11.17 -6.84
N GLN A 280 26.37 -10.19 -6.25
CA GLN A 280 26.88 -9.02 -6.97
C GLN A 280 27.93 -9.39 -8.03
N ALA A 281 28.89 -10.25 -7.68
CA ALA A 281 29.91 -10.69 -8.62
C ALA A 281 29.31 -11.46 -9.81
N MET A 282 28.37 -12.39 -9.55
CA MET A 282 27.69 -13.14 -10.60
C MET A 282 26.84 -12.24 -11.50
N ALA A 283 26.15 -11.24 -10.92
CA ALA A 283 25.37 -10.27 -11.69
C ALA A 283 26.27 -9.43 -12.61
N GLN A 284 27.43 -8.97 -12.13
CA GLN A 284 28.42 -8.26 -12.95
C GLN A 284 28.96 -9.13 -14.08
N GLN A 285 29.28 -10.39 -13.80
CA GLN A 285 29.77 -11.31 -14.83
C GLN A 285 28.71 -11.61 -15.89
N ALA A 286 27.48 -11.91 -15.48
CA ALA A 286 26.37 -12.14 -16.40
C ALA A 286 26.10 -10.90 -17.28
N MET A 287 26.25 -9.70 -16.73
CA MET A 287 26.15 -8.45 -17.50
C MET A 287 27.26 -8.34 -18.56
N LEU A 288 28.51 -8.63 -18.20
CA LEU A 288 29.62 -8.62 -19.15
C LEU A 288 29.41 -9.62 -20.28
N GLU A 289 28.93 -10.83 -19.96
CA GLU A 289 28.61 -11.86 -20.94
C GLU A 289 27.44 -11.45 -21.86
N ALA A 290 26.36 -10.91 -21.29
CA ALA A 290 25.21 -10.42 -22.05
C ALA A 290 25.57 -9.25 -22.99
N MET A 291 26.42 -8.32 -22.54
CA MET A 291 26.91 -7.22 -23.38
C MET A 291 27.87 -7.70 -24.49
N ALA A 292 28.61 -8.77 -24.26
CA ALA A 292 29.53 -9.33 -25.25
C ALA A 292 28.83 -10.15 -26.35
N ALA A 293 27.66 -10.73 -26.06
CA ALA A 293 26.86 -11.51 -27.01
C ALA A 293 26.11 -10.66 -28.06
N GLY A 294 26.15 -9.33 -27.95
CA GLY A 294 25.47 -8.38 -28.85
C GLY A 294 26.30 -7.86 -30.04
N ASN A 295 27.40 -8.52 -30.42
CA ASN A 295 28.18 -8.21 -31.63
C ASN A 295 28.11 -9.36 -32.65
#